data_AF-X1GRW7-F1
#
_entry.id   AF-X1GRW7-F1
#
_cell.length_a   1.000
_cell.length_b   1.000
_cell.length_c   1.000
_cell.angle_alpha   90.00
_cell.angle_beta   90.00
_cell.angle_gamma   90.00
#
_symmetry.space_group_name_H-M   'P 1'
#
loop_
_entity.id
_entity.type
_entity.pdbx_description
1 polymer ?
#
loop_
_entity_poly.entity_id
_entity_poly.type
_entity_poly.pdbx_seq_one_letter_code
_entity_poly.pdbx_strand_id
1 'polypeptide(L)'
;GVSLKKVEEATGISNAYLSQLETGKRRRLPNPLRLKALADYYNVSIQQLLEKAGYYEEGDIQETKEQKIEKAFLHVLSDPAFKYGIQLKDKYDLDVKRFIVEMYEKLTKKKLVD
;
A
#
# COMPACT_ATOMS: atom_id res chain seq x y z
N GLY A 1 3.24 -19.39 -11.68
CA GLY A 1 4.41 -18.49 -11.60
C GLY A 1 4.77 -18.01 -12.99
N VAL A 2 5.25 -16.77 -13.12
CA VAL A 2 5.83 -16.24 -14.36
C VAL A 2 7.29 -16.67 -14.48
N SER A 3 7.83 -16.80 -15.70
CA SER A 3 9.25 -17.12 -15.88
C SER A 3 10.12 -15.88 -15.67
N LEU A 4 11.33 -16.07 -15.13
CA LEU A 4 12.31 -14.98 -14.94
C LEU A 4 12.63 -14.22 -16.24
N LYS A 5 12.56 -14.91 -17.39
CA LYS A 5 12.72 -14.30 -18.70
C LYS A 5 11.64 -13.25 -19.00
N LYS A 6 10.37 -13.54 -18.69
CA LYS A 6 9.27 -12.58 -18.88
C LYS A 6 9.42 -11.35 -17.98
N VAL A 7 9.90 -11.57 -16.75
CA VAL A 7 10.15 -10.49 -15.79
C VAL A 7 11.31 -9.61 -16.26
N GLU A 8 12.38 -10.21 -16.80
CA GLU A 8 13.50 -9.49 -17.40
C GLU A 8 13.06 -8.63 -18.58
N GLU A 9 12.26 -9.20 -19.51
CA GLU A 9 11.71 -8.48 -20.66
C GLU A 9 10.84 -7.28 -20.24
N ALA A 10 10.05 -7.42 -19.17
CA ALA A 10 9.15 -6.36 -18.72
C ALA A 10 9.82 -5.29 -17.85
N THR A 11 10.84 -5.65 -17.07
CA THR A 11 11.44 -4.76 -16.05
C THR A 11 12.84 -4.28 -16.41
N GLY A 12 13.48 -4.90 -17.41
CA GLY A 12 14.90 -4.66 -17.75
C GLY A 12 15.88 -5.18 -16.70
N ILE A 13 15.42 -5.93 -15.70
CA ILE A 13 16.27 -6.51 -14.65
C ILE A 13 16.75 -7.88 -15.13
N SER A 14 18.07 -8.06 -15.18
CA SER A 14 18.62 -9.29 -15.75
C SER A 14 18.14 -10.56 -15.02
N ASN A 15 17.92 -11.63 -15.77
CA ASN A 15 17.46 -12.90 -15.20
C ASN A 15 18.44 -13.43 -14.12
N ALA A 16 19.75 -13.27 -14.33
CA ALA A 16 20.76 -13.58 -13.33
C ALA A 16 20.57 -12.77 -12.02
N TYR A 17 20.22 -11.48 -12.13
CA TYR A 17 19.93 -10.64 -10.97
C TYR A 17 18.66 -11.12 -10.24
N LEU A 18 17.59 -11.43 -10.98
CA LEU A 18 16.35 -11.92 -10.41
C LEU A 18 16.54 -13.26 -9.69
N SER A 19 17.30 -14.18 -10.29
CA SER A 19 17.64 -15.47 -9.67
C SER A 19 18.41 -15.29 -8.35
N GLN A 20 19.36 -14.33 -8.29
CA GLN A 20 20.07 -14.02 -7.05
C GLN A 20 19.16 -13.42 -5.97
N LEU A 21 18.14 -12.66 -6.38
CA LEU A 21 17.14 -12.09 -5.48
C LEU A 21 16.24 -13.20 -4.89
N GLU A 22 15.71 -14.09 -5.74
CA GLU A 22 14.80 -15.17 -5.33
C GLU A 22 15.49 -16.22 -4.45
N THR A 23 16.77 -16.50 -4.71
CA THR A 23 17.53 -17.51 -3.96
C THR A 23 18.19 -16.96 -2.69
N GLY A 24 18.05 -15.66 -2.40
CA GLY A 24 18.69 -15.02 -1.25
C GLY A 24 20.23 -14.99 -1.31
N LYS A 25 20.84 -15.35 -2.46
CA LYS A 25 22.30 -15.37 -2.63
C LYS A 25 22.91 -13.96 -2.62
N ARG A 26 22.09 -12.93 -2.82
CA ARG A 26 22.53 -11.55 -2.81
C ARG A 26 22.83 -11.08 -1.38
N ARG A 27 24.06 -10.63 -1.15
CA ARG A 27 24.50 -10.11 0.17
C ARG A 27 24.27 -8.61 0.37
N ARG A 28 23.97 -7.87 -0.70
CA ARG A 28 23.77 -6.42 -0.67
C ARG A 28 22.31 -6.08 -0.88
N LEU A 29 21.85 -5.02 -0.24
CA LEU A 29 20.53 -4.44 -0.47
C LEU A 29 20.28 -4.25 -2.00
N PRO A 30 19.14 -4.73 -2.53
CA PRO A 30 18.76 -4.51 -3.92
C PRO A 30 18.43 -3.03 -4.17
N ASN A 31 18.78 -2.51 -5.34
CA ASN A 31 18.54 -1.10 -5.66
C ASN A 31 17.03 -0.74 -5.56
N PRO A 32 16.63 0.33 -4.85
CA PRO A 32 15.23 0.73 -4.68
C PRO A 32 14.48 0.95 -6.00
N LEU A 33 15.14 1.43 -7.05
CA LEU A 33 14.54 1.60 -8.37
C LEU A 33 14.17 0.25 -9.02
N ARG A 34 14.98 -0.79 -8.79
CA ARG A 34 14.66 -2.14 -9.24
C ARG A 34 13.53 -2.74 -8.43
N LEU A 35 13.50 -2.51 -7.12
CA LEU A 35 12.36 -2.89 -6.28
C LEU A 35 11.08 -2.20 -6.74
N LYS A 36 11.13 -0.93 -7.13
CA LYS A 36 9.98 -0.21 -7.70
C LYS A 36 9.49 -0.86 -8.99
N ALA A 37 10.38 -1.13 -9.93
CA ALA A 37 10.01 -1.81 -11.18
C ALA A 37 9.37 -3.19 -10.94
N LEU A 38 9.86 -3.94 -9.94
CA LEU A 38 9.26 -5.21 -9.52
C LEU A 38 7.89 -5.00 -8.84
N ALA A 39 7.76 -3.99 -7.99
CA ALA A 39 6.50 -3.65 -7.34
C ALA A 39 5.41 -3.32 -8.37
N ASP A 40 5.75 -2.47 -9.34
CA ASP A 40 4.85 -2.08 -10.42
C ASP A 40 4.47 -3.30 -11.29
N TYR A 41 5.43 -4.15 -11.65
CA TYR A 41 5.18 -5.35 -12.47
C TYR A 41 4.30 -6.39 -11.76
N TYR A 42 4.54 -6.63 -10.47
CA TYR A 42 3.77 -7.61 -9.68
C TYR A 42 2.51 -7.02 -9.03
N ASN A 43 2.26 -5.72 -9.20
CA ASN A 43 1.18 -4.97 -8.56
C ASN A 43 1.16 -5.19 -7.03
N VAL A 44 2.33 -5.07 -6.42
CA VAL A 44 2.53 -5.18 -4.97
C VAL A 44 3.03 -3.86 -4.40
N SER A 45 2.95 -3.69 -3.08
CA SER A 45 3.42 -2.47 -2.44
C SER A 45 4.95 -2.38 -2.47
N ILE A 46 5.48 -1.28 -2.99
CA ILE A 46 6.91 -0.96 -2.91
C ILE A 46 7.40 -0.90 -1.45
N GLN A 47 6.56 -0.42 -0.53
CA GLN A 47 6.88 -0.38 0.90
C GLN A 47 7.21 -1.78 1.43
N GLN A 48 6.38 -2.78 1.10
CA GLN A 48 6.60 -4.17 1.51
C GLN A 48 7.89 -4.74 0.92
N LEU A 49 8.26 -4.37 -0.30
CA LEU A 49 9.50 -4.84 -0.91
C LEU A 49 10.73 -4.19 -0.28
N LEU A 50 10.65 -2.90 0.09
CA LEU A 50 11.73 -2.17 0.76
C LEU A 50 11.96 -2.70 2.18
N GLU A 51 10.88 -2.94 2.93
CA GLU A 51 10.90 -3.55 4.25
C GLU A 51 11.52 -4.96 4.20
N LYS A 52 11.02 -5.84 3.33
CA LYS A 52 11.60 -7.19 3.15
C LYS A 52 13.05 -7.19 2.68
N ALA A 53 13.46 -6.14 1.96
CA ALA A 53 14.84 -5.98 1.56
C ALA A 53 15.74 -5.51 2.71
N GLY A 54 15.20 -5.03 3.83
CA GLY A 54 15.93 -4.51 4.98
C GLY A 54 16.25 -3.01 4.89
N TYR A 55 15.48 -2.24 4.11
CA TYR A 55 15.58 -0.78 4.11
C TYR A 55 14.88 -0.12 5.31
N TYR A 56 13.91 -0.82 5.88
CA TYR A 56 13.10 -0.40 7.01
C TYR A 56 12.85 -1.64 7.89
N GLU A 57 12.84 -1.46 9.20
CA GLU A 57 12.34 -2.45 10.14
C GLU A 57 10.80 -2.45 10.13
N GLU A 58 10.20 -3.56 10.54
CA GLU A 58 8.75 -3.67 10.67
C GLU A 58 8.23 -2.65 11.69
N GLY A 59 7.49 -1.65 11.21
CA GLY A 59 6.99 -0.54 12.02
C GLY A 59 7.79 0.77 11.95
N ASP A 60 8.84 0.87 11.13
CA ASP A 60 9.56 2.14 10.89
C ASP A 60 8.69 3.16 10.14
N ILE A 61 7.89 2.69 9.19
CA ILE A 61 6.96 3.53 8.42
C ILE A 61 5.59 3.44 9.10
N GLN A 62 5.40 4.29 10.09
CA GLN A 62 4.10 4.44 10.75
C GLN A 62 3.25 5.44 9.97
N GLU A 63 2.05 5.03 9.59
CA GLU A 63 1.06 5.97 9.09
C GLU A 63 0.69 6.95 10.22
N THR A 64 0.76 8.23 9.90
CA THR A 64 0.23 9.28 10.77
C THR A 64 -1.26 9.05 11.04
N LYS A 65 -1.75 9.54 12.17
CA LYS A 65 -3.17 9.40 12.54
C LYS A 65 -4.07 9.98 11.45
N GLU A 66 -3.62 11.07 10.84
CA GLU A 66 -4.27 11.77 9.74
C GLU A 66 -4.37 10.90 8.49
N GLN A 67 -3.30 10.20 8.11
CA GLN A 67 -3.31 9.26 6.98
C GLN A 67 -4.25 8.07 7.22
N LYS A 68 -4.30 7.55 8.45
CA LYS A 68 -5.24 6.48 8.81
C LYS A 68 -6.70 6.94 8.69
N ILE A 69 -7.01 8.13 9.18
CA ILE A 69 -8.34 8.74 9.07
C ILE A 69 -8.72 8.96 7.60
N GLU A 70 -7.79 9.43 6.76
CA GLU A 70 -8.03 9.62 5.33
C GLU A 70 -8.38 8.31 4.63
N LYS A 71 -7.59 7.25 4.85
CA LYS A 71 -7.83 5.94 4.24
C LYS A 71 -9.17 5.35 4.67
N ALA A 72 -9.48 5.43 5.97
CA ALA A 72 -10.76 4.96 6.49
C ALA A 72 -11.93 5.75 5.86
N PHE A 73 -11.78 7.08 5.74
CA PHE A 73 -12.78 7.93 5.09
C PHE A 73 -13.02 7.55 3.63
N LEU A 74 -11.95 7.32 2.86
CA LEU A 74 -12.06 6.86 1.46
C LEU A 74 -12.74 5.48 1.36
N HIS A 75 -12.43 4.56 2.27
CA HIS A 75 -13.10 3.26 2.33
C HIS A 75 -14.61 3.41 2.55
N VAL A 76 -15.02 4.27 3.50
CA VAL A 76 -16.44 4.57 3.76
C VAL A 76 -17.14 5.10 2.51
N LEU A 77 -16.52 6.04 1.79
CA LEU A 77 -17.10 6.60 0.55
C LEU A 77 -17.21 5.58 -0.59
N SER A 78 -16.36 4.55 -0.59
CA SER A 78 -16.37 3.50 -1.60
C SER A 78 -17.41 2.41 -1.34
N ASP A 79 -18.00 2.34 -0.14
CA ASP A 79 -18.99 1.32 0.23
C ASP A 79 -20.35 1.60 -0.48
N PRO A 80 -20.82 0.70 -1.38
CA PRO A 80 -22.10 0.88 -2.06
C PRO A 80 -23.32 0.94 -1.14
N ALA A 81 -23.23 0.39 0.07
CA ALA A 81 -24.29 0.43 1.08
C ALA A 81 -24.32 1.77 1.84
N PHE A 82 -23.23 2.54 1.81
CA PHE A 82 -23.13 3.86 2.42
C PHE A 82 -23.62 4.95 1.46
N LYS A 83 -24.90 4.88 1.06
CA LYS A 83 -25.57 5.91 0.26
C LYS A 83 -26.42 6.82 1.16
N TYR A 84 -25.78 7.76 1.85
CA TYR A 84 -26.50 8.81 2.56
C TYR A 84 -25.91 10.19 2.26
N GLY A 85 -26.65 10.99 1.48
CA GLY A 85 -26.62 12.45 1.58
C GLY A 85 -25.74 13.25 0.60
N ILE A 86 -25.77 14.57 0.81
CA ILE A 86 -25.09 15.59 0.01
C ILE A 86 -23.59 15.34 0.05
N GLN A 87 -22.99 15.03 -1.11
CA GLN A 87 -21.54 15.14 -1.28
C GLN A 87 -21.17 16.61 -1.08
N LEU A 88 -20.53 16.91 0.05
CA LEU A 88 -19.90 18.21 0.25
C LEU A 88 -18.80 18.32 -0.83
N LYS A 89 -18.92 19.32 -1.71
CA LYS A 89 -17.98 19.54 -2.81
C LYS A 89 -16.62 20.08 -2.34
N ASP A 90 -16.57 20.57 -1.10
CA ASP A 90 -15.38 21.18 -0.53
C ASP A 90 -14.43 20.16 0.11
N LYS A 91 -13.19 20.59 0.35
CA LYS A 91 -12.24 19.83 1.16
C LYS A 91 -12.84 19.58 2.54
N TYR A 92 -13.08 18.31 2.87
CA TYR A 92 -13.43 17.91 4.22
C TYR A 92 -12.25 18.22 5.16
N ASP A 93 -12.50 18.94 6.24
CA ASP A 93 -11.55 19.02 7.34
C ASP A 93 -11.39 17.64 8.01
N LEU A 94 -10.26 17.41 8.67
CA LEU A 94 -9.91 16.16 9.33
C LEU A 94 -10.96 15.73 10.36
N ASP A 95 -11.54 16.68 11.08
CA ASP A 95 -12.59 16.41 12.07
C ASP A 95 -13.87 15.88 11.41
N VAL A 96 -14.22 16.40 10.23
CA VAL A 96 -15.39 15.92 9.46
C VAL A 96 -15.14 14.51 8.94
N LYS A 97 -13.93 14.24 8.43
CA LYS A 97 -13.54 12.89 7.98
C LYS A 97 -13.60 11.89 9.13
N ARG A 98 -13.05 12.25 10.29
CA ARG A 98 -13.09 11.42 11.51
C ARG A 98 -14.52 11.14 11.95
N PHE A 99 -15.38 12.16 12.00
CA PHE A 99 -16.78 12.00 12.37
C PHE A 99 -17.52 11.01 11.45
N ILE A 100 -17.30 11.09 10.14
CA ILE A 100 -17.93 10.18 9.17
C ILE A 100 -17.45 8.75 9.36
N VAL A 101 -16.15 8.54 9.60
CA VAL A 101 -15.58 7.22 9.92
C VAL A 101 -16.22 6.64 11.18
N GLU A 102 -16.24 7.38 12.29
CA GLU A 102 -16.84 6.92 13.55
C GLU A 102 -18.32 6.55 13.41
N MET A 103 -19.08 7.33 12.63
CA MET A 103 -20.49 7.03 12.34
C MET A 103 -20.63 5.73 11.55
N TYR A 104 -19.81 5.52 10.52
CA TYR A 104 -19.81 4.28 9.75
C TYR A 104 -19.44 3.07 10.62
N GLU A 105 -18.43 3.17 11.48
CA GLU A 105 -18.03 2.08 12.39
C GLU A 105 -19.17 1.69 13.33
N LYS A 106 -19.87 2.68 13.90
CA LYS A 106 -21.04 2.43 14.78
C LYS A 106 -22.19 1.74 14.07
N LEU A 107 -22.48 2.15 12.83
CA LEU A 107 -23.58 1.58 12.04
C LEU A 107 -23.26 0.17 11.55
N THR A 108 -22.01 -0.09 11.15
CA THR A 108 -21.58 -1.39 10.61
C THR A 108 -21.06 -2.35 11.66
N LYS A 109 -20.82 -1.88 12.90
CA LYS A 109 -20.13 -2.61 13.98
C LYS A 109 -18.74 -3.11 13.57
N LYS A 110 -18.10 -2.46 12.60
CA LYS A 110 -16.74 -2.77 12.12
C LYS A 110 -15.81 -1.63 12.52
N LYS A 111 -14.67 -1.94 13.13
CA LYS A 111 -13.59 -0.97 13.37
C LYS A 111 -12.72 -0.84 12.11
N LEU A 112 -12.41 0.39 11.73
CA LEU A 112 -11.54 0.78 10.62
C LEU A 112 -10.28 1.52 11.10
N VAL A 113 -10.35 2.19 12.25
CA VAL A 113 -9.21 2.87 12.86
C VAL A 113 -9.01 2.38 14.30
N ASP A 114 -7.76 2.06 14.65
CA ASP A 114 -7.38 1.63 16.00
C ASP A 114 -7.33 2.76 17.01
#